data_AF-A0A7W1VWY9-F1
#
_entry.id   AF-A0A7W1VWY9-F1
#
_cell.length_a   1.000
_cell.length_b   1.000
_cell.length_c   1.000
_cell.angle_alpha   90.00
_cell.angle_beta   90.00
_cell.angle_gamma   90.00
#
_symmetry.space_group_name_H-M   'P 1'
#
loop_
_entity.id
_entity.type
_entity.pdbx_description
1 polymer ?
#
loop_
_entity_poly.entity_id
_entity_poly.type
_entity_poly.pdbx_seq_one_letter_code
_entity_poly.pdbx_strand_id
1 'polypeptide(L)'
;MYKILGGDRQEYGPVSAEHVRQWIAEGRANAGTLVQPEGSSAWVPLGSLPEFSLAASQAPPPLLDDRKSKLVAGLLGILLGGLGVHRFYLGHIGIGLLQILVTVVTCGWGWLWGFIEGILILTGSTITTDAEGKPLKD
;
A
#
# COMPACT_ATOMS: atom_id res chain seq x y z
N MET A 1 22.06 -20.49 8.01
CA MET A 1 21.31 -19.22 8.19
C MET A 1 20.57 -18.88 6.90
N TYR A 2 19.67 -17.89 6.90
CA TYR A 2 18.91 -17.47 5.72
C TYR A 2 18.98 -15.96 5.57
N LYS A 3 18.98 -15.47 4.32
CA LYS A 3 18.60 -14.09 4.01
C LYS A 3 17.17 -14.08 3.51
N ILE A 4 16.43 -13.03 3.82
CA ILE A 4 15.02 -12.87 3.48
C ILE A 4 14.84 -11.56 2.74
N LEU A 5 14.06 -11.58 1.67
CA LEU A 5 13.60 -10.38 1.00
C LEU A 5 12.23 -10.00 1.55
N GLY A 6 12.15 -8.88 2.26
CA GLY A 6 10.90 -8.34 2.77
C GLY A 6 9.96 -7.89 1.64
N GLY A 7 8.68 -7.72 1.95
CA GLY A 7 7.70 -7.16 0.99
C GLY A 7 8.04 -5.73 0.53
N ASP A 8 8.92 -5.06 1.25
CA ASP A 8 9.50 -3.74 0.97
C ASP A 8 10.75 -3.80 0.07
N ARG A 9 11.13 -4.98 -0.43
CA ARG A 9 12.36 -5.24 -1.21
C ARG A 9 13.66 -4.99 -0.44
N GLN A 10 13.62 -4.90 0.88
CA GLN A 10 14.84 -4.88 1.68
C GLN A 10 15.32 -6.29 2.01
N GLU A 11 16.65 -6.46 2.00
CA GLU A 11 17.30 -7.69 2.40
C GLU A 11 17.52 -7.72 3.91
N TYR A 12 16.95 -8.72 4.57
CA TYR A 12 17.13 -8.97 5.99
C TYR A 12 17.95 -10.24 6.19
N GLY A 13 19.06 -10.15 6.94
CA GLY A 13 19.84 -11.34 7.31
C GLY A 13 21.25 -11.02 7.78
N PRO A 14 22.00 -12.05 8.20
CA PRO A 14 21.59 -13.45 8.27
C PRO A 14 20.66 -13.75 9.47
N VAL A 15 19.52 -14.41 9.22
CA VAL A 15 18.55 -14.84 10.24
C VAL A 15 18.52 -16.37 10.38
N SER A 16 18.28 -16.86 11.59
CA SER A 16 18.17 -18.31 11.87
C SER A 16 16.82 -18.87 11.44
N ALA A 17 16.74 -20.19 11.21
CA ALA A 17 15.49 -20.87 10.84
C ALA A 17 14.35 -20.59 11.83
N GLU A 18 14.66 -20.53 13.13
CA GLU A 18 13.69 -20.24 14.18
C GLU A 18 13.12 -18.83 14.05
N HIS A 19 13.95 -17.84 13.74
CA HIS A 19 13.49 -16.47 13.54
C HIS A 19 12.59 -16.37 12.30
N VAL A 20 12.90 -17.13 11.24
CA VAL A 20 12.04 -17.23 10.05
C VAL A 20 10.68 -17.84 10.42
N ARG A 21 10.66 -18.95 11.20
CA ARG A 21 9.41 -19.56 11.69
C ARG A 21 8.59 -18.58 12.52
N GLN A 22 9.26 -17.79 13.37
CA GLN A 22 8.60 -16.76 14.17
C GLN A 22 7.94 -15.70 13.28
N TRP A 23 8.60 -15.21 12.24
CA TRP A 23 7.99 -14.25 11.30
C TRP A 23 6.81 -14.83 10.52
N ILE A 24 6.83 -16.12 10.22
CA ILE A 24 5.66 -16.79 9.62
C ILE A 24 4.49 -16.80 10.61
N ALA A 25 4.76 -17.15 11.88
CA ALA A 25 3.74 -17.15 12.93
C ALA A 25 3.18 -15.74 13.22
N GLU A 26 4.01 -14.71 13.12
CA GLU A 26 3.62 -13.30 13.22
C GLU A 26 2.87 -12.77 11.98
N GLY A 27 2.77 -13.55 10.89
CA GLY A 27 2.16 -13.14 9.62
C GLY A 27 3.01 -12.15 8.80
N ARG A 28 4.29 -11.95 9.18
CA ARG A 28 5.24 -11.07 8.48
C ARG A 28 5.90 -11.76 7.29
N ALA A 29 6.02 -13.08 7.32
CA ALA A 29 6.51 -13.91 6.22
C ALA A 29 5.45 -14.95 5.82
N ASN A 30 5.43 -15.32 4.55
CA ASN A 30 4.49 -16.32 4.02
C ASN A 30 5.18 -17.21 2.98
N ALA A 31 4.45 -18.18 2.42
CA ALA A 31 4.97 -19.11 1.41
C ALA A 31 5.63 -18.42 0.19
N GLY A 32 5.17 -17.22 -0.17
CA GLY A 32 5.69 -16.43 -1.29
C GLY A 32 6.88 -15.52 -0.93
N THR A 33 7.24 -15.39 0.35
CA THR A 33 8.43 -14.64 0.77
C THR A 33 9.68 -15.28 0.19
N LEU A 34 10.55 -14.49 -0.44
CA LEU A 34 11.79 -15.00 -1.03
C LEU A 34 12.87 -15.12 0.05
N VAL A 35 13.53 -16.27 0.07
CA VAL A 35 14.63 -16.57 0.98
C VAL A 35 15.85 -17.11 0.22
N GLN A 36 17.03 -16.78 0.70
CA GLN A 36 18.30 -17.27 0.19
C GLN A 36 18.97 -18.10 1.31
N PRO A 37 19.06 -19.43 1.17
CA PRO A 37 19.78 -20.28 2.11
C PRO A 37 21.29 -20.06 2.00
N GLU A 38 21.99 -20.12 3.12
CA GLU A 38 23.45 -19.99 3.21
C GLU A 38 24.13 -21.15 2.46
N GLY A 39 24.64 -20.87 1.27
CA GLY A 39 25.19 -21.87 0.33
C GLY A 39 24.55 -21.83 -1.07
N SER A 40 23.42 -21.15 -1.22
CA SER A 40 22.78 -20.85 -2.51
C SER A 40 22.91 -19.37 -2.83
N SER A 41 23.19 -19.03 -4.09
CA SER A 41 23.05 -17.66 -4.60
C SER A 41 21.63 -17.36 -5.10
N ALA A 42 20.76 -18.37 -5.23
CA ALA A 42 19.41 -18.24 -5.75
C ALA A 42 18.40 -17.90 -4.65
N TRP A 43 17.54 -16.91 -4.92
CA TRP A 43 16.35 -16.61 -4.13
C TRP A 43 15.26 -17.62 -4.44
N VAL A 44 14.81 -18.36 -3.43
CA VAL A 44 13.76 -19.36 -3.55
C VAL A 44 12.57 -18.97 -2.67
N PRO A 45 11.32 -19.25 -3.07
CA PRO A 45 10.18 -18.96 -2.22
C PRO A 45 10.21 -19.83 -0.96
N LEU A 46 9.86 -19.25 0.18
CA LEU A 46 9.88 -19.89 1.50
C LEU A 46 9.11 -21.22 1.51
N GLY A 47 7.98 -21.28 0.79
CA GLY A 47 7.17 -22.49 0.68
C GLY A 47 7.81 -23.63 -0.11
N SER A 48 8.86 -23.38 -0.91
CA SER A 48 9.59 -24.43 -1.63
C SER A 48 10.54 -25.22 -0.72
N LEU A 49 10.87 -24.67 0.45
CA LEU A 49 11.73 -25.31 1.43
C LEU A 49 10.90 -26.26 2.30
N PRO A 50 11.20 -27.57 2.33
CA PRO A 50 10.42 -28.55 3.09
C PRO A 50 10.36 -28.20 4.59
N GLU A 51 11.42 -27.59 5.14
CA GLU A 51 11.51 -27.19 6.54
C GLU A 51 10.53 -26.07 6.93
N PHE A 52 10.07 -25.23 5.98
CA PHE A 52 9.11 -24.14 6.21
C PHE A 52 7.73 -24.42 5.61
N SER A 53 7.57 -25.46 4.79
CA SER A 53 6.30 -25.81 4.13
C SER A 53 5.11 -25.92 5.09
N LEU A 54 5.32 -26.54 6.26
CA LEU A 54 4.28 -26.78 7.26
C LEU A 54 3.92 -25.48 8.01
N ALA A 55 4.93 -24.69 8.38
CA ALA A 55 4.73 -23.37 9.00
C ALA A 55 4.06 -22.39 8.03
N ALA A 56 4.48 -22.38 6.76
CA ALA A 56 3.92 -21.52 5.72
C ALA A 56 2.48 -21.88 5.36
N SER A 57 2.11 -23.16 5.48
CA SER A 57 0.72 -23.62 5.30
C SER A 57 -0.20 -23.22 6.46
N GLN A 58 0.37 -23.01 7.65
CA GLN A 58 -0.33 -22.53 8.85
C GLN A 58 -0.25 -21.01 9.03
N ALA A 59 0.40 -20.31 8.10
CA ALA A 59 0.55 -18.87 8.17
C ALA A 59 -0.84 -18.21 8.11
N PRO A 60 -1.11 -17.17 8.93
CA PRO A 60 -2.30 -16.37 8.77
C PRO A 60 -2.37 -15.82 7.34
N PRO A 61 -3.57 -15.71 6.74
CA PRO A 61 -3.71 -15.13 5.41
C PRO A 61 -3.04 -13.75 5.38
N PRO A 62 -2.29 -13.41 4.32
CA PRO A 62 -1.59 -12.15 4.24
C PRO A 62 -2.59 -11.01 4.43
N LEU A 63 -2.26 -10.06 5.30
CA LEU A 63 -3.06 -8.85 5.48
C LEU A 63 -3.15 -8.16 4.12
N LEU A 64 -4.35 -8.13 3.55
CA LEU A 64 -4.60 -7.42 2.31
C LEU A 64 -4.34 -5.93 2.58
N ASP A 65 -3.30 -5.40 1.95
CA ASP A 65 -2.97 -3.98 2.02
C ASP A 65 -4.03 -3.19 1.23
N ASP A 66 -5.11 -2.80 1.90
CA ASP A 66 -6.23 -2.03 1.34
C ASP A 66 -5.98 -0.50 1.36
N ARG A 67 -4.72 -0.08 1.52
CA ARG A 67 -4.35 1.34 1.42
C ARG A 67 -4.62 1.86 0.02
N LYS A 68 -5.24 3.03 -0.06
CA LYS A 68 -5.52 3.72 -1.33
C LYS A 68 -4.22 4.29 -1.92
N SER A 69 -4.12 4.30 -3.25
CA SER A 69 -2.92 4.78 -3.96
C SER A 69 -2.90 6.31 -4.04
N LYS A 70 -1.80 6.89 -3.59
CA LYS A 70 -1.47 8.32 -3.67
C LYS A 70 -1.44 8.81 -5.10
N LEU A 71 -0.80 8.04 -6.00
CA LEU A 71 -0.71 8.37 -7.42
C LEU A 71 -2.11 8.42 -8.05
N VAL A 72 -2.96 7.42 -7.77
CA VAL A 72 -4.34 7.40 -8.28
C VAL A 72 -5.14 8.57 -7.73
N ALA A 73 -5.09 8.81 -6.42
CA ALA A 73 -5.79 9.92 -5.77
C ALA A 73 -5.36 11.29 -6.34
N GLY A 74 -4.06 11.50 -6.53
CA GLY A 74 -3.51 12.73 -7.07
C GLY A 74 -3.86 12.97 -8.55
N LEU A 75 -3.77 11.94 -9.39
CA LEU A 75 -4.17 12.02 -10.80
C LEU A 75 -5.67 12.30 -10.95
N LEU A 76 -6.51 11.67 -10.12
CA LEU A 76 -7.94 11.98 -10.07
C LEU A 76 -8.18 13.45 -9.69
N GLY A 77 -7.39 14.01 -8.78
CA GLY A 77 -7.50 15.42 -8.40
C GLY A 77 -7.11 16.36 -9.54
N ILE A 78 -6.03 16.06 -10.27
CA ILE A 78 -5.57 16.89 -11.38
C ILE A 78 -6.53 16.83 -12.58
N LEU A 79 -6.95 15.63 -12.97
CA LEU A 79 -7.74 15.43 -14.20
C LEU A 79 -9.24 15.62 -13.96
N LEU A 80 -9.74 15.18 -12.81
CA LEU A 80 -11.17 15.15 -12.47
C LEU A 80 -11.48 15.97 -11.20
N GLY A 81 -10.61 16.92 -10.85
CA GLY A 81 -10.71 17.74 -9.65
C GLY A 81 -12.00 18.54 -9.55
N GLY A 82 -12.52 19.05 -10.67
CA GLY A 82 -13.81 19.76 -10.68
C GLY A 82 -15.00 18.88 -10.29
N LEU A 83 -14.88 17.56 -10.41
CA LEU A 83 -15.93 16.61 -10.02
C LEU A 83 -15.70 16.05 -8.60
N GLY A 84 -14.57 16.34 -7.96
CA GLY A 84 -14.26 15.83 -6.62
C GLY A 84 -13.97 14.32 -6.55
N VAL A 85 -13.61 13.67 -7.68
CA VAL A 85 -13.44 12.19 -7.74
C VAL A 85 -12.34 11.69 -6.82
N HIS A 86 -11.26 12.45 -6.64
CA HIS A 86 -10.21 12.12 -5.68
C HIS A 86 -10.73 12.00 -4.25
N ARG A 87 -11.76 12.77 -3.87
CA ARG A 87 -12.36 12.69 -2.55
C ARG A 87 -13.25 11.47 -2.37
N PHE A 88 -14.00 11.10 -3.40
CA PHE A 88 -14.76 9.85 -3.38
C PHE A 88 -13.82 8.64 -3.26
N TYR A 89 -12.68 8.67 -3.98
CA TYR A 89 -11.66 7.64 -3.89
C TYR A 89 -11.05 7.51 -2.48
N LEU A 90 -10.83 8.65 -1.81
CA LEU A 90 -10.35 8.71 -0.43
C LEU A 90 -11.44 8.44 0.62
N GLY A 91 -12.70 8.18 0.22
CA GLY A 91 -13.81 7.93 1.14
C GLY A 91 -14.48 9.19 1.73
N HIS A 92 -14.03 10.38 1.34
CA HIS A 92 -14.61 11.66 1.75
C HIS A 92 -15.85 12.04 0.92
N ILE A 93 -16.90 11.22 0.99
CA ILE A 93 -18.11 11.36 0.16
C ILE A 93 -18.79 12.73 0.33
N GLY A 94 -18.95 13.19 1.57
CA GLY A 94 -19.61 14.47 1.85
C GLY A 94 -18.87 15.67 1.24
N ILE A 95 -17.53 15.66 1.28
CA ILE A 95 -16.71 16.73 0.71
C ILE A 95 -16.72 16.64 -0.83
N GLY A 96 -16.71 15.43 -1.41
CA GLY A 96 -16.85 15.25 -2.85
C GLY A 96 -18.16 15.82 -3.40
N LEU A 97 -19.29 15.58 -2.71
CA LEU A 97 -20.59 16.16 -3.07
C LEU A 97 -20.60 17.69 -2.95
N LEU A 98 -20.01 18.23 -1.88
CA LEU A 98 -19.86 19.68 -1.71
C LEU A 98 -19.04 20.29 -2.86
N GLN A 99 -17.99 19.63 -3.29
CA GLN A 99 -17.12 20.10 -4.38
C GLN A 99 -17.85 20.13 -5.73
N ILE A 100 -18.73 19.15 -6.01
CA ILE A 100 -19.60 19.18 -7.20
C ILE A 100 -20.54 20.39 -7.12
N LEU A 101 -21.21 20.60 -5.98
CA LEU A 101 -22.12 21.72 -5.79
C LEU A 101 -21.40 23.06 -6.00
N VAL A 102 -20.23 23.24 -5.40
CA VAL A 102 -19.40 24.43 -5.58
C VAL A 102 -19.00 24.59 -7.04
N THR A 103 -18.58 23.53 -7.71
CA THR A 103 -18.18 23.58 -9.12
C THR A 103 -19.34 24.01 -10.02
N VAL A 104 -20.55 23.49 -9.79
CA VAL A 104 -21.74 23.90 -10.56
C VAL A 104 -22.11 25.36 -10.29
N VAL A 105 -22.14 25.77 -9.01
CA VAL A 105 -22.51 27.15 -8.61
C VAL A 105 -21.47 28.17 -9.09
N THR A 106 -20.19 27.78 -9.16
CA THR A 106 -19.09 28.64 -9.60
C THR A 106 -18.77 28.50 -11.09
N CYS A 107 -19.67 27.90 -11.88
CA CYS A 107 -19.50 27.68 -13.32
C CYS A 107 -18.14 27.06 -13.70
N GLY A 108 -17.69 26.04 -12.96
CA GLY A 108 -16.47 25.29 -13.23
C GLY A 108 -15.24 25.72 -12.43
N TRP A 109 -15.30 26.78 -11.63
CA TRP A 109 -14.15 27.26 -10.84
C TRP A 109 -13.67 26.26 -9.78
N GLY A 110 -14.56 25.39 -9.29
CA GLY A 110 -14.20 24.29 -8.40
C GLY A 110 -13.21 23.27 -9.00
N TRP A 111 -12.92 23.34 -10.31
CA TRP A 111 -11.82 22.62 -10.91
C TRP A 111 -10.45 23.01 -10.35
N LEU A 112 -10.20 24.32 -10.12
CA LEU A 112 -8.93 24.80 -9.56
C LEU A 112 -8.69 24.28 -8.15
N TRP A 113 -9.75 24.18 -7.35
CA TRP A 113 -9.68 23.56 -6.02
C TRP A 113 -9.16 22.13 -6.14
N GLY A 114 -9.83 21.27 -6.93
CA GLY A 114 -9.45 19.88 -7.05
C GLY A 114 -8.07 19.68 -7.69
N PHE A 115 -7.69 20.54 -8.63
CA PHE A 115 -6.37 20.55 -9.24
C PHE A 115 -5.25 20.80 -8.22
N ILE A 116 -5.41 21.83 -7.37
CA ILE A 116 -4.45 22.14 -6.29
C ILE A 116 -4.34 20.96 -5.32
N GLU A 117 -5.46 20.37 -4.92
CA GLU A 117 -5.44 19.22 -4.03
C GLU A 117 -4.80 17.98 -4.68
N GLY A 118 -5.01 17.77 -5.98
CA GLY A 118 -4.32 16.71 -6.72
C GLY A 118 -2.80 16.83 -6.63
N ILE A 119 -2.27 18.06 -6.78
CA ILE A 119 -0.84 18.33 -6.58
C ILE A 119 -0.43 18.06 -5.13
N LEU A 120 -1.18 18.56 -4.15
CA LEU A 120 -0.86 18.41 -2.72
C LEU A 120 -0.85 16.94 -2.26
N ILE A 121 -1.70 16.10 -2.85
CA ILE A 121 -1.70 14.64 -2.64
C ILE A 121 -0.41 14.04 -3.19
N LEU A 122 -0.02 14.37 -4.43
CA LEU A 122 1.20 13.83 -5.04
C LEU A 122 2.48 14.29 -4.32
N THR A 123 2.51 15.53 -3.84
CA THR A 123 3.65 16.05 -3.05
C THR A 123 3.65 15.52 -1.62
N GLY A 124 2.60 14.83 -1.17
CA GLY A 124 2.50 14.25 0.17
C GLY A 124 2.59 15.27 1.29
N SER A 125 2.18 16.52 1.03
CA SER A 125 2.41 17.62 1.96
C SER A 125 1.25 17.81 2.94
N THR A 126 0.01 17.77 2.43
CA THR A 126 -1.19 18.11 3.22
C THR A 126 -2.22 16.98 3.28
N ILE A 127 -2.36 16.19 2.21
CA ILE A 127 -3.32 15.08 2.13
C ILE A 127 -2.54 13.78 1.94
N THR A 128 -2.27 13.10 3.05
CA THR A 128 -1.48 11.86 3.09
C THR A 128 -2.27 10.66 3.58
N THR A 129 -3.54 10.84 3.89
CA THR A 129 -4.39 9.86 4.58
C THR A 129 -5.78 9.83 3.95
N ASP A 130 -6.42 8.67 3.98
CA ASP A 130 -7.83 8.50 3.58
C ASP A 130 -8.82 8.79 4.74
N ALA A 131 -10.11 8.66 4.47
CA ALA A 131 -11.19 8.86 5.44
C ALA A 131 -11.18 7.87 6.61
N GLU A 132 -10.51 6.72 6.46
CA GLU A 132 -10.36 5.70 7.50
C GLU A 132 -9.10 5.92 8.35
N GLY A 133 -8.32 6.97 8.07
CA GLY A 133 -7.08 7.24 8.77
C GLY A 133 -5.90 6.39 8.27
N LYS A 134 -6.04 5.67 7.15
CA LYS A 134 -4.95 4.88 6.57
C LYS A 134 -4.06 5.77 5.69
N PRO A 135 -2.72 5.68 5.82
CA PRO A 135 -1.83 6.44 4.97
C PRO A 135 -1.90 5.97 3.52
N LEU A 136 -1.71 6.88 2.58
CA LEU A 136 -1.72 6.55 1.15
C LEU A 136 -0.44 5.79 0.77
N LYS A 137 -0.62 4.83 -0.13
CA LYS A 137 0.48 4.07 -0.72
C LYS A 137 1.05 4.83 -1.92
N ASP A 138 2.37 4.91 -2.02
CA ASP A 138 3.05 5.50 -3.19
C ASP A 138 2.73 4.79 -4.51
#